data_AF-A0AAU4K016-F1
#
_entry.id   AF-A0AAU4K016-F1
#
_cell.length_a   1.000
_cell.length_b   1.000
_cell.length_c   1.000
_cell.angle_alpha   90.00
_cell.angle_beta   90.00
_cell.angle_gamma   90.00
#
_symmetry.space_group_name_H-M   'P 1'
#
loop_
_entity.id
_entity.type
_entity.pdbx_description
1 polymer ?
#
loop_
_entity_poly.entity_id
_entity_poly.type
_entity_poly.pdbx_seq_one_letter_code
_entity_poly.pdbx_strand_id
1 'polypeptide(L)'
;MAIPQNPEIDIPVDVDLNALGFGRDQNPVLVVDTNLDDVTVAVGVTAEKGLQVEVIDLRNITDAAEGADPIRVRDTRIVADVESFLGELARRPLIEGSSTLWGSVAQSRILAIYDDHGVTTPGHRADRLMLQLKRDADWVAWHELSDKFLAQEEFGNRLEDLLHTVTDPEQAELLEIADSIRASTSGEFESSISRSDGALSAVYRTEVNARAGRSGTLEVPQHITLELRPWEGHPETYTVRAAFRLRVQEGTLKLGVKLQPTRTTELQAWRDLTTRITNEVAVPVYASGVSL
;
A
#
# COMPACT_ATOMS: atom_id res chain seq x y z
N MET A 1 17.84 40.29 -48.86
CA MET A 1 17.86 38.96 -48.25
C MET A 1 17.67 39.18 -46.76
N ALA A 2 16.49 38.86 -46.21
CA ALA A 2 16.16 39.16 -44.82
C ALA A 2 16.84 38.14 -43.90
N ILE A 3 17.49 38.63 -42.85
CA ILE A 3 18.06 37.81 -41.77
C ILE A 3 16.87 37.30 -40.93
N PRO A 4 16.71 35.99 -40.70
CA PRO A 4 15.65 35.49 -39.83
C PRO A 4 15.92 35.97 -38.40
N GLN A 5 14.88 36.50 -37.75
CA GLN A 5 14.90 36.83 -36.33
C GLN A 5 15.09 35.54 -35.53
N ASN A 6 16.07 35.53 -34.63
CA ASN A 6 16.39 34.39 -33.77
C ASN A 6 15.24 34.18 -32.76
N PRO A 7 14.72 32.97 -32.55
CA PRO A 7 13.79 32.72 -31.46
C PRO A 7 14.52 33.01 -30.13
N GLU A 8 13.97 33.89 -29.30
CA GLU A 8 14.36 34.01 -27.90
C GLU A 8 14.07 32.65 -27.25
N ILE A 9 15.14 31.90 -26.97
CA ILE A 9 15.08 30.69 -26.16
C ILE A 9 15.40 31.14 -24.73
N ASP A 10 14.39 31.05 -23.87
CA ASP A 10 14.46 31.41 -22.46
C ASP A 10 15.38 30.41 -21.74
N ILE A 11 16.54 30.88 -21.27
CA ILE A 11 17.51 30.04 -20.56
C ILE A 11 17.00 29.93 -19.12
N PRO A 12 16.76 28.72 -18.57
CA PRO A 12 16.18 28.57 -17.24
C PRO A 12 17.14 28.96 -16.10
N VAL A 13 18.35 29.42 -16.41
CA VAL A 13 19.35 29.91 -15.47
C VAL A 13 20.03 31.13 -16.09
N ASP A 14 20.20 32.19 -15.30
CA ASP A 14 20.91 33.42 -15.66
C ASP A 14 22.43 33.11 -15.78
N VAL A 15 22.80 32.40 -16.84
CA VAL A 15 24.20 32.06 -17.15
C VAL A 15 24.88 33.32 -17.64
N ASP A 16 25.83 33.86 -16.88
CA ASP A 16 26.60 35.03 -17.30
C ASP A 16 27.52 34.67 -18.48
N LEU A 17 27.01 34.89 -19.70
CA LEU A 17 27.73 34.67 -20.96
C LEU A 17 29.00 35.53 -21.07
N ASN A 18 29.13 36.60 -20.28
CA ASN A 18 30.35 37.40 -20.22
C ASN A 18 31.48 36.68 -19.49
N ALA A 19 31.16 35.91 -18.45
CA ALA A 19 32.12 35.11 -17.70
C ALA A 19 32.71 33.95 -18.54
N LEU A 20 31.94 33.49 -19.52
CA LEU A 20 32.30 32.47 -20.51
C LEU A 20 33.14 33.02 -21.69
N GLY A 21 33.46 34.33 -21.68
CA GLY A 21 34.30 34.96 -22.70
C GLY A 21 33.55 35.32 -24.00
N PHE A 22 32.25 35.12 -24.06
CA PHE A 22 31.40 35.52 -25.20
C PHE A 22 30.98 37.00 -25.15
N GLY A 23 31.18 37.69 -24.02
CA GLY A 23 30.64 39.03 -23.74
C GLY A 23 31.37 40.25 -24.29
N ARG A 24 32.47 40.10 -25.04
CA ARG A 24 33.27 41.26 -25.48
C ARG A 24 32.92 41.78 -26.87
N ASP A 25 32.32 40.96 -27.71
CA ASP A 25 31.89 41.34 -29.05
C ASP A 25 30.38 41.10 -29.18
N GLN A 26 29.65 42.01 -29.85
CA GLN A 26 28.20 41.96 -30.06
C GLN A 26 27.73 40.82 -31.00
N ASN A 27 28.46 39.70 -31.03
CA ASN A 27 28.13 38.57 -31.90
C ASN A 27 27.11 37.66 -31.22
N PRO A 28 26.07 37.21 -31.96
CA PRO A 28 25.02 36.37 -31.38
C PRO A 28 25.60 35.01 -30.95
N VAL A 29 25.35 34.64 -29.69
CA VAL A 29 25.62 33.29 -29.16
C VAL A 29 24.44 32.40 -29.49
N LEU A 30 24.69 31.27 -30.16
CA LEU A 30 23.73 30.23 -30.40
C LEU A 30 23.84 29.18 -29.30
N VAL A 31 22.77 29.01 -28.53
CA VAL A 31 22.67 27.97 -27.51
C VAL A 31 21.97 26.77 -28.12
N VAL A 32 22.60 25.60 -28.05
CA VAL A 32 22.11 24.35 -28.66
C VAL A 32 22.03 23.27 -27.59
N ASP A 33 20.84 22.75 -27.34
CA ASP A 33 20.67 21.58 -26.47
C ASP A 33 21.26 20.33 -27.12
N THR A 34 21.92 19.51 -26.31
CA THR A 34 22.50 18.26 -26.79
C THR A 34 21.56 17.07 -26.53
N ASN A 35 21.90 15.92 -27.11
CA ASN A 35 21.20 14.65 -26.84
C ASN A 35 21.56 14.06 -25.45
N LEU A 36 22.35 14.78 -24.65
CA LEU A 36 22.68 14.41 -23.28
C LEU A 36 21.89 15.31 -22.33
N ASP A 37 21.21 14.69 -21.37
CA ASP A 37 20.43 15.42 -20.37
C ASP A 37 21.32 16.41 -19.60
N ASP A 38 20.78 17.62 -19.42
CA ASP A 38 21.41 18.73 -18.69
C ASP A 38 22.78 19.15 -19.26
N VAL A 39 23.01 18.91 -20.56
CA VAL A 39 24.18 19.42 -21.29
C VAL A 39 23.71 20.28 -22.45
N THR A 40 24.07 21.56 -22.38
CA THR A 40 23.79 22.54 -23.42
C THR A 40 25.12 23.07 -23.95
N VAL A 41 25.19 23.36 -25.25
CA VAL A 41 26.40 23.89 -25.88
C VAL A 41 26.15 25.34 -26.28
N ALA A 42 27.00 26.25 -25.80
CA ALA A 42 27.04 27.62 -26.25
C ALA A 42 28.04 27.74 -27.41
N VAL A 43 27.57 28.21 -28.56
CA VAL A 43 28.38 28.42 -29.76
C VAL A 43 28.38 29.90 -30.10
N GLY A 44 29.55 30.52 -30.15
CA GLY A 44 29.68 31.94 -30.48
C GLY A 44 30.93 32.20 -31.30
N VAL A 45 30.94 33.30 -32.06
CA VAL A 45 32.12 33.73 -32.80
C VAL A 45 32.68 34.97 -32.12
N THR A 46 33.96 34.98 -31.78
CA THR A 46 34.64 36.16 -31.19
C THR A 46 35.64 36.75 -32.21
N ALA A 47 35.87 38.06 -32.17
CA ALA A 47 36.79 38.72 -33.09
C ALA A 47 38.25 38.28 -32.85
N GLU A 48 38.60 37.93 -31.61
CA GLU A 48 39.95 37.52 -31.23
C GLU A 48 40.26 36.04 -31.53
N LYS A 49 39.28 35.14 -31.45
CA LYS A 49 39.51 33.68 -31.49
C LYS A 49 38.67 32.92 -32.52
N GLY A 50 37.82 33.59 -33.30
CA GLY A 50 36.95 32.95 -34.28
C GLY A 50 35.82 32.15 -33.62
N LEU A 51 35.40 31.04 -34.23
CA LEU A 51 34.36 30.15 -33.70
C LEU A 51 34.82 29.53 -32.38
N GLN A 52 34.05 29.75 -31.32
CA GLN A 52 34.21 29.17 -30.01
C GLN A 52 33.00 28.27 -29.72
N VAL A 53 33.29 27.08 -29.19
CA VAL A 53 32.28 26.12 -28.76
C VAL A 53 32.59 25.81 -27.31
N GLU A 54 31.67 26.13 -26.42
CA GLU A 54 31.79 25.80 -25.01
C GLU A 54 30.67 24.83 -24.60
N VAL A 55 31.08 23.74 -23.95
CA VAL A 55 30.14 22.76 -23.40
C VAL A 55 29.77 23.21 -22.01
N ILE A 56 28.51 23.60 -21.83
CA ILE A 56 27.94 23.91 -20.53
C ILE A 56 27.31 22.62 -20.01
N ASP A 57 28.08 21.92 -19.18
CA ASP A 57 27.59 20.74 -18.46
C ASP A 57 26.91 21.20 -17.16
N LEU A 58 25.60 21.36 -17.18
CA LEU A 58 24.82 21.81 -16.02
C LEU A 58 24.86 20.80 -14.87
N ARG A 59 25.33 19.56 -15.11
CA ARG A 59 25.56 18.54 -14.08
C ARG A 59 26.80 18.83 -13.24
N ASN A 60 27.80 19.50 -13.82
CA ASN A 60 29.05 19.86 -13.13
C ASN A 60 28.94 21.19 -12.36
N ILE A 61 27.97 22.03 -12.71
CA ILE A 61 27.73 23.32 -12.04
C ILE A 61 26.94 23.13 -10.73
N THR A 62 26.20 22.02 -10.59
CA THR A 62 25.20 21.82 -9.53
C THR A 62 25.67 21.05 -8.30
N ASP A 63 26.64 20.13 -8.42
CA ASP A 63 27.17 19.42 -7.24
C ASP A 63 28.25 20.23 -6.48
N ALA A 64 28.87 21.23 -7.11
CA ALA A 64 29.99 21.99 -6.56
C ALA A 64 29.63 23.39 -6.01
N ALA A 65 28.44 23.92 -6.32
CA ALA A 65 28.00 25.23 -5.87
C ALA A 65 27.17 25.11 -4.57
N GLU A 66 27.79 25.38 -3.42
CA GLU A 66 27.08 25.52 -2.14
C GLU A 66 25.95 26.57 -2.29
N GLY A 67 24.69 26.12 -2.25
CA GLY A 67 23.51 26.99 -2.25
C GLY A 67 22.74 27.10 -3.57
N ALA A 68 23.07 26.34 -4.60
CA ALA A 68 22.21 26.23 -5.78
C ALA A 68 20.99 25.33 -5.48
N ASP A 69 19.77 25.81 -5.78
CA ASP A 69 18.57 25.01 -5.66
C ASP A 69 18.67 23.78 -6.59
N PRO A 70 18.33 22.56 -6.12
CA PRO A 70 18.44 21.36 -6.93
C PRO A 70 17.48 21.44 -8.12
N ILE A 71 18.04 21.37 -9.33
CA ILE A 71 17.29 21.46 -10.60
C ILE A 71 16.26 20.32 -10.73
N ARG A 72 16.49 19.16 -10.07
CA ARG A 72 15.63 17.98 -10.16
C ARG A 72 15.41 17.31 -8.80
N VAL A 73 14.16 17.03 -8.47
CA VAL A 73 13.80 16.22 -7.29
C VAL A 73 14.14 14.75 -7.57
N ARG A 74 15.01 14.14 -6.75
CA ARG A 74 15.41 12.72 -6.86
C ARG A 74 15.09 11.98 -5.56
N ASP A 75 13.81 11.94 -5.20
CA ASP A 75 13.40 11.33 -3.94
C ASP A 75 12.07 10.58 -4.07
N THR A 76 11.92 9.54 -3.24
CA THR A 76 10.68 8.80 -3.06
C THR A 76 10.06 9.18 -1.72
N ARG A 77 9.00 9.98 -1.77
CA ARG A 77 8.20 10.27 -0.57
C ARG A 77 7.27 9.10 -0.29
N ILE A 78 7.14 8.72 0.97
CA ILE A 78 6.30 7.59 1.38
C ILE A 78 5.20 8.08 2.31
N VAL A 79 3.96 7.75 1.99
CA VAL A 79 2.78 8.03 2.80
C VAL A 79 2.05 6.74 3.14
N ALA A 80 1.40 6.70 4.30
CA ALA A 80 0.80 5.47 4.84
C ALA A 80 -0.70 5.33 4.54
N ASP A 81 -1.38 6.43 4.17
CA ASP A 81 -2.82 6.48 4.00
C ASP A 81 -3.23 7.23 2.72
N VAL A 82 -4.46 6.97 2.28
CA VAL A 82 -5.02 7.47 1.03
C VAL A 82 -5.20 9.00 1.07
N GLU A 83 -5.57 9.57 2.21
CA GLU A 83 -5.80 11.02 2.33
C GLU A 83 -4.49 11.80 2.20
N SER A 84 -3.41 11.33 2.84
CA SER A 84 -2.06 11.88 2.68
C SER A 84 -1.57 11.76 1.24
N PHE A 85 -1.85 10.64 0.57
CA PHE A 85 -1.50 10.44 -0.83
C PHE A 85 -2.23 11.44 -1.74
N LEU A 86 -3.54 11.58 -1.58
CA LEU A 86 -4.35 12.55 -2.33
C LEU A 86 -3.96 13.99 -2.01
N GLY A 87 -3.67 14.31 -0.75
CA GLY A 87 -3.18 15.62 -0.33
C GLY A 87 -1.85 16.00 -0.97
N GLU A 88 -0.90 15.05 -1.05
CA GLU A 88 0.37 15.25 -1.73
C GLU A 88 0.20 15.39 -3.25
N LEU A 89 -0.72 14.63 -3.87
CA LEU A 89 -1.07 14.78 -5.28
C LEU A 89 -1.80 16.11 -5.56
N ALA A 90 -2.59 16.63 -4.62
CA ALA A 90 -3.20 17.96 -4.75
C ALA A 90 -2.16 19.08 -4.61
N ARG A 91 -1.20 18.92 -3.68
CA ARG A 91 -0.08 19.85 -3.51
C ARG A 91 0.86 19.85 -4.71
N ARG A 92 1.10 18.67 -5.29
CA ARG A 92 1.90 18.46 -6.51
C ARG A 92 1.10 17.62 -7.50
N PRO A 93 0.32 18.27 -8.39
CA PRO A 93 -0.48 17.57 -9.39
C PRO A 93 0.36 16.75 -10.38
N LEU A 94 -0.21 15.65 -10.86
CA LEU A 94 0.36 14.86 -11.93
C LEU A 94 0.23 15.60 -13.27
N ILE A 95 1.24 15.47 -14.13
CA ILE A 95 1.27 16.11 -15.45
C ILE A 95 0.83 15.09 -16.50
N GLU A 96 -0.17 15.46 -17.29
CA GLU A 96 -0.66 14.62 -18.39
C GLU A 96 0.47 14.33 -19.39
N GLY A 97 0.64 13.06 -19.75
CA GLY A 97 1.67 12.62 -20.70
C GLY A 97 3.09 12.58 -20.16
N SER A 98 3.32 12.86 -18.88
CA SER A 98 4.64 12.74 -18.24
C SER A 98 4.61 12.08 -16.86
N SER A 99 3.45 11.97 -16.23
CA SER A 99 3.29 11.29 -14.95
C SER A 99 2.40 10.05 -15.07
N THR A 100 2.66 9.04 -14.23
CA THR A 100 1.86 7.81 -14.20
C THR A 100 1.58 7.36 -12.76
N LEU A 101 0.49 6.60 -12.60
CA LEU A 101 0.15 5.89 -11.37
C LEU A 101 0.22 4.39 -11.59
N TRP A 102 0.86 3.68 -10.68
CA TRP A 102 0.98 2.24 -10.73
C TRP A 102 0.60 1.59 -9.40
N GLY A 103 -0.24 0.58 -9.46
CA GLY A 103 -0.73 -0.16 -8.31
C GLY A 103 -0.22 -1.59 -8.25
N SER A 104 0.11 -2.08 -7.07
CA SER A 104 0.38 -3.49 -6.79
C SER A 104 -0.38 -3.95 -5.55
N VAL A 105 -1.41 -4.78 -5.75
CA VAL A 105 -2.14 -5.41 -4.64
C VAL A 105 -1.24 -6.33 -3.82
N ALA A 106 -0.34 -7.05 -4.48
CA ALA A 106 0.57 -7.99 -3.81
C ALA A 106 1.54 -7.27 -2.86
N GLN A 107 1.98 -6.07 -3.24
CA GLN A 107 2.87 -5.24 -2.42
C GLN A 107 2.11 -4.21 -1.57
N SER A 108 0.77 -4.16 -1.68
CA SER A 108 -0.08 -3.18 -0.98
C SER A 108 0.38 -1.74 -1.19
N ARG A 109 0.78 -1.40 -2.43
CA ARG A 109 1.37 -0.08 -2.74
C ARG A 109 0.86 0.54 -4.03
N ILE A 110 0.76 1.86 -4.03
CA ILE A 110 0.54 2.68 -5.23
C ILE A 110 1.72 3.64 -5.37
N LEU A 111 2.28 3.71 -6.57
CA LEU A 111 3.41 4.55 -6.91
C LEU A 111 2.99 5.57 -7.95
N ALA A 112 3.05 6.85 -7.58
CA ALA A 112 3.07 7.94 -8.53
C ALA A 112 4.51 8.21 -8.97
N ILE A 113 4.71 8.30 -10.28
CA ILE A 113 5.97 8.69 -10.89
C ILE A 113 5.69 9.99 -11.63
N TYR A 114 6.34 11.07 -11.21
CA TYR A 114 6.08 12.41 -11.73
C TYR A 114 6.76 12.65 -13.08
N ASP A 115 7.97 12.10 -13.25
CA ASP A 115 8.87 12.25 -14.39
C ASP A 115 9.03 10.92 -15.15
N ASP A 116 7.90 10.27 -15.46
CA ASP A 116 7.85 9.03 -16.23
C ASP A 116 8.08 9.27 -17.73
N HIS A 117 8.18 8.18 -18.49
CA HIS A 117 8.27 8.20 -19.93
C HIS A 117 7.11 8.96 -20.56
N GLY A 118 7.44 9.95 -21.37
CA GLY A 118 6.51 10.53 -22.33
C GLY A 118 6.28 9.56 -23.50
N VAL A 119 5.38 9.94 -24.39
CA VAL A 119 5.01 9.10 -25.55
C VAL A 119 6.21 8.81 -26.45
N THR A 120 7.10 9.78 -26.62
CA THR A 120 8.25 9.72 -27.52
C THR A 120 9.58 9.97 -26.84
N THR A 121 9.57 10.32 -25.56
CA THR A 121 10.75 10.73 -24.80
C THR A 121 10.90 9.88 -23.53
N PRO A 122 12.08 9.29 -23.29
CA PRO A 122 12.36 8.64 -22.02
C PRO A 122 12.25 9.64 -20.86
N GLY A 123 11.69 9.19 -19.72
CA GLY A 123 11.67 9.94 -18.47
C GLY A 123 12.64 9.32 -17.46
N HIS A 124 13.03 10.10 -16.45
CA HIS A 124 14.03 9.71 -15.46
C HIS A 124 13.46 8.82 -14.35
N ARG A 125 12.15 8.88 -14.11
CA ARG A 125 11.44 8.11 -13.07
C ARG A 125 12.08 8.30 -11.68
N ALA A 126 12.61 9.49 -11.39
CA ALA A 126 13.35 9.80 -10.17
C ALA A 126 12.48 10.47 -9.10
N ASP A 127 11.44 11.21 -9.49
CA ASP A 127 10.53 11.87 -8.54
C ASP A 127 9.30 11.00 -8.32
N ARG A 128 9.17 10.49 -7.10
CA ARG A 128 8.17 9.48 -6.76
C ARG A 128 7.41 9.82 -5.49
N LEU A 129 6.15 9.46 -5.48
CA LEU A 129 5.32 9.40 -4.28
C LEU A 129 4.73 7.99 -4.16
N MET A 130 5.00 7.32 -3.05
CA MET A 130 4.54 5.97 -2.78
C MET A 130 3.53 5.99 -1.64
N LEU A 131 2.30 5.57 -1.93
CA LEU A 131 1.37 5.09 -0.92
C LEU A 131 1.73 3.66 -0.57
N GLN A 132 2.15 3.43 0.67
CA GLN A 132 2.40 2.10 1.22
C GLN A 132 1.32 1.78 2.25
N LEU A 133 0.33 1.00 1.85
CA LEU A 133 -0.75 0.59 2.74
C LEU A 133 -0.23 -0.42 3.76
N LYS A 134 -0.61 -0.21 5.02
CA LYS A 134 -0.40 -1.15 6.10
C LYS A 134 -1.59 -2.09 6.21
N ARG A 135 -1.34 -3.37 6.50
CA ARG A 135 -2.40 -4.34 6.76
C ARG A 135 -3.13 -3.98 8.05
N ASP A 136 -4.46 -4.09 8.00
CA ASP A 136 -5.29 -3.89 9.17
C ASP A 136 -4.98 -4.97 10.23
N ALA A 137 -4.91 -4.55 11.50
CA ALA A 137 -4.53 -5.43 12.59
C ALA A 137 -5.53 -6.59 12.77
N ASP A 138 -6.83 -6.32 12.62
CA ASP A 138 -7.87 -7.35 12.76
C ASP A 138 -7.83 -8.33 11.59
N TRP A 139 -7.60 -7.83 10.37
CA TRP A 139 -7.39 -8.69 9.20
C TRP A 139 -6.24 -9.66 9.41
N VAL A 140 -5.11 -9.17 9.90
CA VAL A 140 -3.93 -10.00 10.21
C VAL A 140 -4.27 -11.01 11.31
N ALA A 141 -4.88 -10.56 12.40
CA ALA A 141 -5.22 -11.41 13.55
C ALA A 141 -6.14 -12.57 13.16
N TRP A 142 -7.18 -12.32 12.34
CA TRP A 142 -8.06 -13.38 11.85
C TRP A 142 -7.35 -14.37 10.91
N HIS A 143 -6.46 -13.89 10.03
CA HIS A 143 -5.67 -14.78 9.17
C HIS A 143 -4.68 -15.62 9.98
N GLU A 144 -4.09 -15.06 11.03
CA GLU A 144 -3.24 -15.79 11.96
C GLU A 144 -4.02 -16.82 12.77
N LEU A 145 -5.26 -16.54 13.16
CA LEU A 145 -6.12 -17.47 13.89
C LEU A 145 -6.66 -18.60 12.99
N SER A 146 -6.82 -18.31 11.69
CA SER A 146 -7.42 -19.23 10.73
C SER A 146 -6.63 -20.54 10.58
N ASP A 147 -7.36 -21.67 10.57
CA ASP A 147 -6.86 -23.03 10.40
C ASP A 147 -5.93 -23.52 11.54
N LYS A 148 -5.82 -22.77 12.64
CA LYS A 148 -5.12 -23.18 13.87
C LYS A 148 -6.09 -23.78 14.88
N PHE A 149 -5.67 -24.88 15.50
CA PHE A 149 -6.36 -25.50 16.63
C PHE A 149 -5.66 -25.12 17.93
N LEU A 150 -6.31 -24.28 18.73
CA LEU A 150 -5.81 -23.76 19.99
C LEU A 150 -6.48 -24.46 21.18
N ALA A 151 -5.86 -24.34 22.35
CA ALA A 151 -6.48 -24.72 23.62
C ALA A 151 -7.67 -23.80 23.94
N GLN A 152 -8.60 -24.27 24.76
CA GLN A 152 -9.85 -23.55 25.07
C GLN A 152 -9.63 -22.15 25.62
N GLU A 153 -8.72 -21.98 26.59
CA GLU A 153 -8.41 -20.69 27.19
C GLU A 153 -7.84 -19.69 26.16
N GLU A 154 -6.82 -20.11 25.41
CA GLU A 154 -6.19 -19.29 24.38
C GLU A 154 -7.19 -18.92 23.27
N PHE A 155 -8.00 -19.87 22.84
CA PHE A 155 -9.02 -19.63 21.82
C PHE A 155 -10.07 -18.63 22.28
N GLY A 156 -10.60 -18.80 23.51
CA GLY A 156 -11.60 -17.89 24.07
C GLY A 156 -11.08 -16.46 24.16
N ASN A 157 -9.85 -16.26 24.61
CA ASN A 157 -9.22 -14.94 24.69
C ASN A 157 -9.04 -14.31 23.29
N ARG A 158 -8.52 -15.08 22.31
CA ARG A 158 -8.34 -14.58 20.94
C ARG A 158 -9.65 -14.25 20.24
N LEU A 159 -10.73 -14.98 20.55
CA LEU A 159 -12.06 -14.71 20.03
C LEU A 159 -12.64 -13.42 20.64
N GLU A 160 -12.46 -13.21 21.95
CA GLU A 160 -12.90 -12.01 22.66
C GLU A 160 -12.15 -10.75 22.16
N ASP A 161 -10.84 -10.84 21.93
CA ASP A 161 -10.03 -9.74 21.39
C ASP A 161 -10.51 -9.25 20.01
N LEU A 162 -11.23 -10.09 19.26
CA LEU A 162 -11.72 -9.82 17.91
C LEU A 162 -13.24 -9.67 17.82
N LEU A 163 -13.93 -9.68 18.96
CA LEU A 163 -15.39 -9.71 19.04
C LEU A 163 -16.04 -8.51 18.32
N HIS A 164 -15.39 -7.34 18.36
CA HIS A 164 -15.88 -6.11 17.73
C HIS A 164 -16.00 -6.21 16.21
N THR A 165 -15.31 -7.16 15.59
CA THR A 165 -15.37 -7.40 14.14
C THR A 165 -16.48 -8.36 13.73
N VAL A 166 -17.12 -9.03 14.69
CA VAL A 166 -18.17 -10.01 14.43
C VAL A 166 -19.53 -9.32 14.36
N THR A 167 -20.29 -9.62 13.32
CA THR A 167 -21.65 -9.09 13.11
C THR A 167 -22.74 -10.15 13.24
N ASP A 168 -22.40 -11.42 13.09
CA ASP A 168 -23.29 -12.56 13.29
C ASP A 168 -22.49 -13.78 13.77
N PRO A 169 -22.84 -14.43 14.90
CA PRO A 169 -23.93 -14.06 15.82
C PRO A 169 -23.65 -12.73 16.55
N GLU A 170 -24.61 -12.27 17.36
CA GLU A 170 -24.45 -11.04 18.14
C GLU A 170 -23.23 -11.12 19.07
N GLN A 171 -22.53 -10.00 19.25
CA GLN A 171 -21.31 -9.94 20.07
C GLN A 171 -21.54 -10.44 21.51
N ALA A 172 -22.67 -10.11 22.12
CA ALA A 172 -23.00 -10.59 23.46
C ALA A 172 -23.15 -12.12 23.52
N GLU A 173 -23.84 -12.71 22.54
CA GLU A 173 -23.99 -14.17 22.42
C GLU A 173 -22.62 -14.85 22.22
N LEU A 174 -21.77 -14.27 21.37
CA LEU A 174 -20.44 -14.83 21.12
C LEU A 174 -19.48 -14.69 22.31
N LEU A 175 -19.65 -13.66 23.14
CA LEU A 175 -18.94 -13.51 24.41
C LEU A 175 -19.34 -14.62 25.40
N GLU A 176 -20.65 -14.91 25.52
CA GLU A 176 -21.13 -16.02 26.36
C GLU A 176 -20.58 -17.38 25.87
N ILE A 177 -20.45 -17.54 24.54
CA ILE A 177 -19.80 -18.71 23.95
C ILE A 177 -18.31 -18.76 24.34
N ALA A 178 -17.58 -17.65 24.27
CA ALA A 178 -16.18 -17.58 24.68
C ALA A 178 -15.99 -17.96 26.16
N ASP A 179 -16.86 -17.48 27.05
CA ASP A 179 -16.88 -17.86 28.46
C ASP A 179 -17.18 -19.35 28.67
N SER A 180 -18.15 -19.89 27.92
CA SER A 180 -18.50 -21.31 27.95
C SER A 180 -17.34 -22.20 27.50
N ILE A 181 -16.60 -21.78 26.46
CA ILE A 181 -15.39 -22.45 25.99
C ILE A 181 -14.35 -22.49 27.13
N ARG A 182 -14.06 -21.36 27.77
CA ARG A 182 -13.10 -21.28 28.89
C ARG A 182 -13.53 -22.15 30.08
N ALA A 183 -14.80 -22.12 30.45
CA ALA A 183 -15.34 -22.91 31.56
C ALA A 183 -15.24 -24.43 31.33
N SER A 184 -15.21 -24.87 30.07
CA SER A 184 -15.14 -26.30 29.72
C SER A 184 -13.73 -26.91 29.79
N THR A 185 -12.70 -26.14 30.22
CA THR A 185 -11.29 -26.56 30.24
C THR A 185 -11.01 -27.76 31.15
N SER A 186 -11.76 -27.93 32.26
CA SER A 186 -11.56 -29.04 33.21
C SER A 186 -12.30 -30.33 32.82
N GLY A 187 -12.98 -30.35 31.67
CA GLY A 187 -13.80 -31.47 31.23
C GLY A 187 -13.04 -32.46 30.35
N GLU A 188 -13.31 -33.76 30.53
CA GLU A 188 -12.90 -34.79 29.57
C GLU A 188 -13.97 -34.92 28.48
N PHE A 189 -13.60 -34.66 27.23
CA PHE A 189 -14.51 -34.64 26.09
C PHE A 189 -14.67 -36.01 25.44
N GLU A 190 -15.93 -36.33 25.09
CA GLU A 190 -16.22 -37.47 24.23
C GLU A 190 -15.70 -37.20 22.82
N SER A 191 -15.16 -38.24 22.16
CA SER A 191 -14.53 -38.07 20.84
C SER A 191 -15.51 -37.65 19.73
N SER A 192 -16.81 -37.87 19.93
CA SER A 192 -17.84 -37.52 18.96
C SER A 192 -18.20 -36.04 19.03
N ILE A 193 -18.02 -35.34 17.91
CA ILE A 193 -18.54 -33.99 17.70
C ILE A 193 -19.82 -34.09 16.88
N SER A 194 -20.91 -33.54 17.40
CA SER A 194 -22.18 -33.46 16.68
C SER A 194 -22.27 -32.17 15.88
N ARG A 195 -23.02 -32.23 14.77
CA ARG A 195 -23.34 -31.07 13.94
C ARG A 195 -24.83 -31.11 13.62
N SER A 196 -25.59 -30.14 14.13
CA SER A 196 -27.04 -30.01 13.94
C SER A 196 -27.42 -28.53 13.90
N ASP A 197 -28.38 -28.18 13.04
CA ASP A 197 -29.09 -26.89 13.04
C ASP A 197 -28.20 -25.64 13.21
N GLY A 198 -27.10 -25.55 12.45
CA GLY A 198 -26.21 -24.39 12.50
C GLY A 198 -25.26 -24.34 13.70
N ALA A 199 -25.26 -25.34 14.58
CA ALA A 199 -24.34 -25.47 15.72
C ALA A 199 -23.40 -26.68 15.59
N LEU A 200 -22.30 -26.63 16.33
CA LEU A 200 -21.40 -27.73 16.64
C LEU A 200 -21.47 -27.98 18.15
N SER A 201 -21.68 -29.24 18.54
CA SER A 201 -21.80 -29.60 19.96
C SER A 201 -20.77 -30.66 20.33
N ALA A 202 -20.14 -30.49 21.50
CA ALA A 202 -19.20 -31.45 22.09
C ALA A 202 -19.58 -31.74 23.55
N VAL A 203 -19.75 -33.01 23.89
CA VAL A 203 -20.14 -33.46 25.23
C VAL A 203 -18.87 -33.71 26.05
N TYR A 204 -18.87 -33.27 27.30
CA TYR A 204 -17.76 -33.50 28.24
C TYR A 204 -18.26 -33.89 29.63
N ARG A 205 -17.38 -34.53 30.39
CA ARG A 205 -17.63 -34.90 31.79
C ARG A 205 -16.65 -34.18 32.70
N THR A 206 -17.17 -33.58 33.76
CA THR A 206 -16.36 -32.93 34.79
C THR A 206 -16.34 -33.79 36.05
N GLU A 207 -15.16 -34.15 36.52
CA GLU A 207 -15.00 -34.75 37.84
C GLU A 207 -15.11 -33.67 38.92
N VAL A 208 -16.14 -33.77 39.76
CA VAL A 208 -16.26 -32.94 40.96
C VAL A 208 -15.93 -33.82 42.15
N ASN A 209 -14.93 -33.41 42.95
CA ASN A 209 -14.54 -34.12 44.17
C ASN A 209 -15.77 -34.34 45.06
N ALA A 210 -16.12 -35.62 45.25
CA ALA A 210 -17.27 -36.14 45.99
C ALA A 210 -18.65 -36.07 45.27
N ARG A 211 -19.00 -37.20 44.62
CA ARG A 211 -20.31 -37.65 44.10
C ARG A 211 -20.64 -37.24 42.65
N ALA A 212 -20.63 -38.27 41.79
CA ALA A 212 -21.19 -38.35 40.44
C ALA A 212 -20.78 -37.19 39.50
N GLY A 213 -19.93 -37.50 38.52
CA GLY A 213 -19.52 -36.56 37.48
C GLY A 213 -20.72 -35.90 36.78
N ARG A 214 -20.63 -34.59 36.58
CA ARG A 214 -21.65 -33.82 35.84
C ARG A 214 -21.26 -33.83 34.37
N SER A 215 -22.18 -34.23 33.49
CA SER A 215 -22.00 -34.08 32.05
C SER A 215 -22.42 -32.67 31.65
N GLY A 216 -21.60 -32.01 30.83
CA GLY A 216 -21.91 -30.75 30.17
C GLY A 216 -21.86 -30.91 28.65
N THR A 217 -22.47 -29.98 27.94
CA THR A 217 -22.37 -29.87 26.47
C THR A 217 -21.87 -28.48 26.15
N LEU A 218 -20.80 -28.38 25.38
CA LEU A 218 -20.35 -27.14 24.76
C LEU A 218 -21.00 -27.02 23.39
N GLU A 219 -21.68 -25.91 23.14
CA GLU A 219 -22.23 -25.59 21.82
C GLU A 219 -21.60 -24.31 21.29
N VAL A 220 -21.20 -24.34 20.02
CA VAL A 220 -20.66 -23.19 19.29
C VAL A 220 -21.35 -23.09 17.93
N PRO A 221 -21.49 -21.89 17.34
CA PRO A 221 -22.09 -21.78 16.01
C PRO A 221 -21.19 -22.44 14.97
N GLN A 222 -21.74 -22.86 13.84
CA GLN A 222 -20.97 -23.43 12.74
C GLN A 222 -20.19 -22.36 11.98
N HIS A 223 -20.74 -21.15 11.90
CA HIS A 223 -20.18 -20.04 11.15
C HIS A 223 -20.31 -18.74 11.93
N ILE A 224 -19.41 -17.82 11.61
CA ILE A 224 -19.49 -16.41 12.01
C ILE A 224 -19.35 -15.54 10.76
N THR A 225 -19.98 -14.39 10.81
CA THR A 225 -19.86 -13.33 9.81
C THR A 225 -19.08 -12.19 10.43
N LEU A 226 -18.05 -11.76 9.72
CA LEU A 226 -17.09 -10.73 10.12
C LEU A 226 -17.21 -9.55 9.17
N GLU A 227 -16.98 -8.35 9.69
CA GLU A 227 -16.76 -7.14 8.89
C GLU A 227 -15.29 -6.72 9.03
N LEU A 228 -14.49 -7.00 8.00
CA LEU A 228 -13.04 -6.77 8.01
C LEU A 228 -12.61 -5.88 6.86
N ARG A 229 -11.53 -5.13 7.05
CA ARG A 229 -10.88 -4.37 5.98
C ARG A 229 -9.46 -4.92 5.74
N PRO A 230 -8.97 -5.06 4.49
CA PRO A 230 -7.63 -5.60 4.28
C PRO A 230 -6.48 -4.66 4.68
N TRP A 231 -6.71 -3.34 4.71
CA TRP A 231 -5.71 -2.32 5.01
C TRP A 231 -6.24 -1.29 6.02
N GLU A 232 -5.34 -0.77 6.85
CA GLU A 232 -5.65 0.29 7.82
C GLU A 232 -6.19 1.53 7.09
N GLY A 233 -7.20 2.18 7.68
CA GLY A 233 -7.80 3.39 7.11
C GLY A 233 -8.59 3.18 5.82
N HIS A 234 -8.77 1.94 5.36
CA HIS A 234 -9.67 1.66 4.24
C HIS A 234 -11.10 2.15 4.59
N PRO A 235 -11.78 2.89 3.70
CA PRO A 235 -13.06 3.54 4.01
C PRO A 235 -14.20 2.55 4.23
N GLU A 236 -14.10 1.38 3.61
CA GLU A 236 -15.12 0.32 3.67
C GLU A 236 -14.60 -0.91 4.41
N THR A 237 -15.52 -1.60 5.09
CA THR A 237 -15.35 -2.98 5.56
C THR A 237 -16.02 -3.94 4.59
N TYR A 238 -15.59 -5.18 4.64
CA TYR A 238 -16.08 -6.24 3.77
C TYR A 238 -16.48 -7.45 4.58
N THR A 239 -17.62 -8.02 4.20
CA THR A 239 -18.12 -9.24 4.80
C THR A 239 -17.18 -10.41 4.52
N VAL A 240 -16.67 -11.04 5.57
CA VAL A 240 -15.88 -12.27 5.52
C VAL A 240 -16.54 -13.31 6.40
N ARG A 241 -16.78 -14.50 5.87
CA ARG A 241 -17.31 -15.62 6.66
C ARG A 241 -16.20 -16.51 7.18
N ALA A 242 -16.35 -17.00 8.39
CA ALA A 242 -15.48 -18.02 8.97
C ALA A 242 -16.31 -19.20 9.49
N ALA A 243 -15.74 -20.40 9.48
CA ALA A 243 -16.35 -21.60 10.04
C ALA A 243 -15.63 -22.03 11.31
N PHE A 244 -16.37 -22.26 12.38
CA PHE A 244 -15.81 -22.89 13.59
C PHE A 244 -15.36 -24.32 13.31
N ARG A 245 -14.33 -24.73 14.04
CA ARG A 245 -13.73 -26.06 13.98
C ARG A 245 -13.50 -26.56 15.39
N LEU A 246 -14.02 -27.74 15.67
CA LEU A 246 -13.76 -28.48 16.89
C LEU A 246 -12.93 -29.71 16.56
N ARG A 247 -12.03 -30.08 17.47
CA ARG A 247 -11.25 -31.32 17.39
C ARG A 247 -11.02 -31.85 18.79
N VAL A 248 -11.43 -33.09 19.04
CA VAL A 248 -11.13 -33.79 20.29
C VAL A 248 -9.98 -34.76 20.03
N GLN A 249 -8.94 -34.70 20.85
CA GLN A 249 -7.81 -35.63 20.84
C GLN A 249 -7.49 -36.01 22.28
N GLU A 250 -7.46 -37.31 22.58
CA GLU A 250 -7.10 -37.83 23.92
C GLU A 250 -7.94 -37.18 25.04
N GLY A 251 -9.25 -37.03 24.83
CA GLY A 251 -10.17 -36.40 25.80
C GLY A 251 -10.06 -34.88 25.91
N THR A 252 -9.14 -34.25 25.17
CA THR A 252 -8.93 -32.78 25.19
C THR A 252 -9.57 -32.12 23.97
N LEU A 253 -10.36 -31.07 24.18
CA LEU A 253 -10.93 -30.26 23.11
C LEU A 253 -9.94 -29.18 22.64
N LYS A 254 -9.77 -29.06 21.33
CA LYS A 254 -9.16 -27.91 20.66
C LYS A 254 -10.15 -27.23 19.73
N LEU A 255 -10.08 -25.92 19.68
CA LEU A 255 -10.96 -25.08 18.88
C LEU A 255 -10.18 -24.29 17.85
N GLY A 256 -10.83 -23.96 16.75
CA GLY A 256 -10.29 -23.12 15.71
C GLY A 256 -11.40 -22.46 14.92
N VAL A 257 -11.01 -21.49 14.11
CA VAL A 257 -11.84 -20.91 13.07
C VAL A 257 -11.13 -21.07 11.74
N LYS A 258 -11.90 -21.13 10.65
CA LYS A 258 -11.35 -21.18 9.30
C LYS A 258 -12.04 -20.12 8.46
N LEU A 259 -11.29 -19.10 8.05
CA LEU A 259 -11.78 -18.12 7.10
C LEU A 259 -12.14 -18.78 5.77
N GLN A 260 -13.25 -18.34 5.18
CA GLN A 260 -13.50 -18.59 3.76
C GLN A 260 -12.43 -17.86 2.91
N PRO A 261 -12.19 -18.29 1.66
CA PRO A 261 -11.16 -17.67 0.83
C PRO A 261 -11.34 -16.15 0.71
N THR A 262 -10.36 -15.39 1.21
CA THR A 262 -10.42 -13.93 1.32
C THR A 262 -9.83 -13.18 0.14
N ARG A 263 -9.21 -13.90 -0.82
CA ARG A 263 -8.53 -13.28 -1.97
C ARG A 263 -9.46 -12.42 -2.82
N THR A 264 -10.69 -12.85 -3.02
CA THR A 264 -11.67 -12.07 -3.80
C THR A 264 -12.03 -10.77 -3.07
N THR A 265 -12.21 -10.82 -1.75
CA THR A 265 -12.47 -9.66 -0.90
C THR A 265 -11.32 -8.66 -0.96
N GLU A 266 -10.09 -9.14 -0.84
CA GLU A 266 -8.90 -8.30 -0.96
C GLU A 266 -8.78 -7.62 -2.33
N LEU A 267 -9.05 -8.36 -3.42
CA LEU A 267 -9.05 -7.80 -4.77
C LEU A 267 -10.18 -6.78 -4.97
N GLN A 268 -11.33 -6.98 -4.33
CA GLN A 268 -12.43 -6.03 -4.36
C GLN A 268 -12.03 -4.73 -3.66
N ALA A 269 -11.52 -4.81 -2.43
CA ALA A 269 -11.01 -3.66 -1.70
C ALA A 269 -9.94 -2.88 -2.46
N TRP A 270 -9.04 -3.60 -3.15
CA TRP A 270 -8.04 -2.96 -4.01
C TRP A 270 -8.67 -2.17 -5.16
N ARG A 271 -9.69 -2.74 -5.82
CA ARG A 271 -10.40 -2.06 -6.91
C ARG A 271 -11.12 -0.83 -6.41
N ASP A 272 -11.80 -0.90 -5.26
CA ASP A 272 -12.54 0.23 -4.71
C ASP A 272 -11.58 1.39 -4.38
N LEU A 273 -10.44 1.08 -3.76
CA LEU A 273 -9.38 2.04 -3.47
C LEU A 273 -8.78 2.68 -4.73
N THR A 274 -8.40 1.88 -5.73
CA THR A 274 -7.83 2.41 -6.99
C THR A 274 -8.85 3.18 -7.82
N THR A 275 -10.12 2.80 -7.77
CA THR A 275 -11.23 3.51 -8.42
C THR A 275 -11.42 4.88 -7.77
N ARG A 276 -11.41 4.96 -6.44
CA ARG A 276 -11.45 6.23 -5.72
C ARG A 276 -10.33 7.17 -6.16
N ILE A 277 -9.08 6.69 -6.13
CA ILE A 277 -7.91 7.51 -6.53
C ILE A 277 -8.04 7.97 -8.00
N THR A 278 -8.44 7.06 -8.89
CA THR A 278 -8.64 7.40 -10.32
C THR A 278 -9.69 8.49 -10.50
N ASN A 279 -10.79 8.43 -9.74
CA ASN A 279 -11.86 9.42 -9.82
C ASN A 279 -11.44 10.79 -9.28
N GLU A 280 -10.62 10.84 -8.23
CA GLU A 280 -10.17 12.09 -7.62
C GLU A 280 -9.03 12.76 -8.38
N VAL A 281 -8.12 11.97 -8.97
CA VAL A 281 -6.90 12.48 -9.65
C VAL A 281 -7.08 12.58 -11.17
N ALA A 282 -8.11 11.93 -11.73
CA ALA A 282 -8.34 11.81 -13.17
C ALA A 282 -7.19 11.16 -13.97
N VAL A 283 -6.33 10.39 -13.29
CA VAL A 283 -5.24 9.60 -13.89
C VAL A 283 -5.47 8.12 -13.56
N PRO A 284 -5.45 7.20 -14.54
CA PRO A 284 -5.68 5.78 -14.27
C PRO A 284 -4.53 5.16 -13.49
N VAL A 285 -4.86 4.25 -12.57
CA VAL A 285 -3.87 3.43 -11.87
C VAL A 285 -3.60 2.14 -12.66
N TYR A 286 -2.41 2.01 -13.23
CA TYR A 286 -2.00 0.81 -13.98
C TYR A 286 -1.65 -0.35 -13.05
N ALA A 287 -2.04 -1.58 -13.39
CA ALA A 287 -1.67 -2.76 -12.62
C ALA A 287 -0.21 -3.17 -12.88
N SER A 288 0.58 -3.31 -11.82
CA SER A 288 1.97 -3.80 -11.89
C SER A 288 2.09 -5.25 -11.41
N GLY A 289 2.83 -6.07 -12.15
CA GLY A 289 3.02 -7.50 -11.85
C GLY A 289 4.23 -7.82 -10.95
N VAL A 290 5.25 -6.96 -10.92
CA VAL A 290 6.53 -7.10 -10.18
C VAL A 290 7.10 -5.69 -9.94
N SER A 291 8.03 -5.53 -8.98
CA SER A 291 8.59 -4.22 -8.58
C SER A 291 8.96 -3.31 -9.76
N LEU A 292 8.35 -2.12 -9.76
CA LEU A 292 8.73 -0.94 -10.52
C LEU A 292 9.94 -0.23 -9.91
#